data_AF-A0A7X9FK76-F1
#
_entry.id   AF-A0A7X9FK76-F1
#
_cell.length_a   1.000
_cell.length_b   1.000
_cell.length_c   1.000
_cell.angle_alpha   90.00
_cell.angle_beta   90.00
_cell.angle_gamma   90.00
#
_symmetry.space_group_name_H-M   'P 1'
#
loop_
_entity.id
_entity.type
_entity.pdbx_description
1 polymer ?
#
loop_
_entity_poly.entity_id
_entity_poly.type
_entity_poly.pdbx_seq_one_letter_code
_entity_poly.pdbx_strand_id
1 'polypeptide(L)'
;MSGIINEDAWVVMASFEGPNEPHPEFEDMLRMERERWENEARQAGLDPKTNVRLQREGITALVAISPELEKAFTPAQTVWKAE
;
A
#
# COMPACT_ATOMS: atom_id res chain seq x y z
N MET A 1 -2.14 13.50 26.02
CA MET A 1 -2.61 12.42 25.13
C MET A 1 -3.03 13.06 23.81
N SER A 2 -2.11 13.11 22.85
CA SER A 2 -2.44 13.41 21.46
C SER A 2 -1.92 12.23 20.66
N GLY A 3 -2.83 11.34 20.27
CA GLY A 3 -2.53 10.26 19.34
C GLY A 3 -2.23 10.89 18.00
N ILE A 4 -0.95 11.08 17.71
CA ILE A 4 -0.47 11.35 16.36
C ILE A 4 -0.78 10.08 15.58
N ILE A 5 -1.80 10.13 14.72
CA ILE A 5 -1.95 9.13 13.68
C ILE A 5 -0.76 9.37 12.75
N ASN A 6 0.33 8.61 12.93
CA ASN A 6 1.54 8.73 12.15
C ASN A 6 1.21 8.47 10.67
N GLU A 7 1.26 9.52 9.84
CA GLU A 7 1.27 9.36 8.39
C GLU A 7 2.52 8.61 7.89
N ASP A 8 3.57 8.54 8.72
CA ASP A 8 4.81 7.74 8.57
C ASP A 8 4.61 6.21 8.59
N ALA A 9 3.40 5.73 8.89
CA ALA A 9 3.17 4.29 9.06
C ALA A 9 2.85 3.55 7.75
N TRP A 10 2.46 4.27 6.69
CA TRP A 10 2.09 3.65 5.42
C TRP A 10 3.31 3.12 4.67
N VAL A 11 3.24 1.87 4.21
CA VAL A 11 4.35 1.19 3.54
C VAL A 11 4.17 1.29 2.03
N VAL A 12 5.14 1.91 1.34
CA VAL A 12 5.15 2.00 -0.13
C VAL A 12 5.50 0.64 -0.71
N MET A 13 4.57 0.07 -1.49
CA MET A 13 4.75 -1.23 -2.12
C MET A 13 5.23 -1.11 -3.56
N ALA A 14 4.84 -0.04 -4.24
CA ALA A 14 5.24 0.24 -5.61
C ALA A 14 5.38 1.75 -5.85
N SER A 15 6.35 2.11 -6.69
CA SER A 15 6.62 3.46 -7.16
C SER A 15 6.78 3.43 -8.67
N PHE A 16 6.03 4.27 -9.38
CA PHE A 16 6.06 4.38 -10.83
C PHE A 16 6.35 5.82 -11.24
N GLU A 17 7.36 6.02 -12.09
CA GLU A 17 7.54 7.30 -12.77
C GLU A 17 6.62 7.34 -13.99
N GLY A 18 5.73 8.32 -14.00
CA GLY A 18 4.76 8.53 -15.05
C GLY A 18 5.23 9.55 -16.10
N PRO A 19 4.49 9.62 -17.22
CA PRO A 19 4.67 10.69 -18.19
C PRO A 19 4.30 12.07 -17.60
N ASN A 20 4.89 13.13 -18.15
CA ASN A 20 4.58 14.52 -17.75
C ASN A 20 3.13 14.93 -18.05
N GLU A 21 2.44 14.20 -18.94
CA GLU A 21 1.05 14.44 -19.32
C GLU A 21 0.20 13.19 -19.04
N PRO A 22 -1.11 13.33 -18.78
CA PRO A 22 -2.00 12.20 -18.54
C PRO A 22 -1.98 11.20 -19.70
N HIS A 23 -1.65 9.94 -19.40
CA HIS A 23 -1.60 8.87 -20.39
C HIS A 23 -2.53 7.72 -19.97
N PRO A 24 -3.56 7.36 -20.75
CA PRO A 24 -4.56 6.37 -20.36
C PRO A 24 -3.97 5.01 -19.96
N GLU A 25 -2.93 4.55 -20.68
CA GLU A 25 -2.27 3.27 -20.38
C GLU A 25 -1.56 3.29 -19.02
N PHE A 26 -0.98 4.43 -18.64
CA PHE A 26 -0.35 4.60 -17.33
C PHE A 26 -1.40 4.60 -16.21
N GLU A 27 -2.53 5.27 -16.46
CA GLU A 27 -3.67 5.27 -15.53
C GLU A 27 -4.28 3.88 -15.35
N ASP A 28 -4.38 3.10 -16.45
CA ASP A 28 -4.85 1.72 -16.42
C ASP A 28 -3.91 0.81 -15.63
N MET A 29 -2.59 0.97 -15.82
CA MET A 29 -1.57 0.24 -15.04
C MET A 29 -1.68 0.56 -13.55
N LEU A 30 -1.79 1.85 -13.18
CA LEU A 30 -1.95 2.24 -11.78
C LEU A 30 -3.25 1.71 -11.17
N ARG A 31 -4.33 1.67 -11.95
CA ARG A 31 -5.60 1.05 -11.52
C ARG A 31 -5.41 -0.43 -11.25
N MET A 32 -4.77 -1.17 -12.16
CA MET A 32 -4.52 -2.60 -11.99
C MET A 32 -3.66 -2.92 -10.76
N GLU A 33 -2.58 -2.15 -10.55
CA GLU A 33 -1.73 -2.34 -9.37
C GLU A 33 -2.48 -2.03 -8.08
N ARG A 34 -3.28 -0.95 -8.07
CA ARG A 34 -4.14 -0.65 -6.92
C ARG A 34 -5.16 -1.76 -6.68
N GLU A 35 -5.85 -2.25 -7.71
CA GLU A 35 -6.86 -3.31 -7.61
C GLU A 35 -6.27 -4.60 -7.04
N ARG A 36 -5.04 -4.94 -7.42
CA ARG A 36 -4.29 -6.05 -6.83
C ARG A 36 -4.18 -5.90 -5.31
N TRP A 37 -3.69 -4.76 -4.81
CA TRP A 37 -3.58 -4.51 -3.37
C TRP A 37 -4.94 -4.39 -2.67
N GLU A 38 -5.96 -3.88 -3.34
CA GLU A 38 -7.32 -3.89 -2.80
C GLU A 38 -7.86 -5.32 -2.62
N ASN A 39 -7.53 -6.23 -3.55
CA ASN A 39 -7.90 -7.64 -3.42
C ASN A 39 -7.16 -8.31 -2.26
N GLU A 40 -5.88 -8.02 -2.09
CA GLU A 40 -5.09 -8.46 -0.94
C GLU A 40 -5.71 -7.98 0.39
N ALA A 41 -6.14 -6.72 0.47
CA ALA A 41 -6.84 -6.19 1.63
C ALA A 41 -8.13 -6.97 1.93
N ARG A 42 -8.94 -7.28 0.90
CA ARG A 42 -10.17 -8.08 1.06
C ARG A 42 -9.87 -9.49 1.54
N GLN A 43 -8.82 -10.14 1.02
CA GLN A 43 -8.41 -11.48 1.44
C GLN A 43 -7.97 -11.51 2.92
N ALA A 44 -7.33 -10.42 3.38
CA ALA A 44 -6.99 -10.22 4.79
C ALA A 44 -8.18 -9.82 5.68
N GLY A 45 -9.39 -9.66 5.12
CA GLY A 45 -10.59 -9.23 5.85
C GLY A 45 -10.62 -7.73 6.19
N LEU A 46 -9.79 -6.93 5.53
CA LEU A 46 -9.67 -5.49 5.74
C LEU A 46 -10.46 -4.71 4.66
N ASP A 47 -10.92 -3.50 5.00
CA ASP A 47 -11.55 -2.60 4.03
C ASP A 47 -10.48 -1.97 3.12
N PRO A 48 -10.52 -2.21 1.80
CA PRO A 48 -9.53 -1.67 0.88
C PRO A 48 -9.42 -0.14 0.90
N LYS A 49 -10.54 0.56 1.08
CA LYS A 49 -10.57 2.03 1.02
C LYS A 49 -9.79 2.70 2.14
N THR A 50 -9.60 2.00 3.25
CA THR A 50 -8.87 2.49 4.42
C THR A 50 -7.47 1.88 4.54
N ASN A 51 -7.14 0.89 3.70
CA ASN A 51 -5.89 0.12 3.80
C ASN A 51 -5.01 0.18 2.54
N VAL A 52 -5.51 0.74 1.43
CA VAL A 52 -4.76 0.92 0.19
C VAL A 52 -4.94 2.35 -0.29
N ARG A 53 -3.83 3.01 -0.64
CA ARG A 53 -3.85 4.37 -1.19
C ARG A 53 -2.95 4.50 -2.40
N LEU A 54 -3.39 5.32 -3.36
CA LEU A 54 -2.59 5.81 -4.47
C LEU A 54 -2.26 7.28 -4.16
N GLN A 55 -0.98 7.61 -4.06
CA GLN A 55 -0.48 8.97 -3.89
C GLN A 55 0.24 9.42 -5.16
N ARG A 56 0.21 10.72 -5.44
CA ARG A 56 0.92 11.33 -6.57
C ARG A 56 1.78 12.47 -6.08
N GLU A 57 3.05 12.45 -6.48
CA GLU A 57 4.05 13.47 -6.20
C GLU A 57 4.74 13.85 -7.51
N GLY A 58 4.29 14.95 -8.11
CA GLY A 58 4.72 15.31 -9.47
C GLY A 58 4.32 14.23 -10.47
N ILE A 59 5.31 13.67 -11.18
CA ILE A 59 5.13 12.57 -12.12
C ILE A 59 5.16 11.19 -11.45
N THR A 60 5.51 11.13 -10.16
CA THR A 60 5.66 9.85 -9.46
C THR A 60 4.33 9.44 -8.85
N ALA A 61 3.91 8.20 -9.12
CA ALA A 61 2.75 7.58 -8.51
C ALA A 61 3.21 6.48 -7.53
N LEU A 62 2.72 6.55 -6.30
CA LEU A 62 3.06 5.64 -5.22
C LEU A 62 1.83 4.85 -4.81
N VAL A 63 1.94 3.53 -4.77
CA VAL A 63 0.92 2.65 -4.17
C VAL A 63 1.42 2.24 -2.80
N ALA A 64 0.66 2.58 -1.77
CA ALA A 64 1.01 2.29 -0.38
C ALA A 64 -0.11 1.55 0.34
N ILE A 65 0.28 0.70 1.29
CA ILE A 65 -0.62 -0.06 2.15
C ILE A 65 -0.50 0.38 3.60
N SER A 66 -1.56 0.17 4.36
CA SER A 66 -1.56 0.45 5.80
C SER A 66 -0.65 -0.53 6.55
N PRO A 67 -0.19 -0.18 7.76
CA PRO A 67 0.47 -1.11 8.66
C PRO A 67 -0.35 -2.37 8.94
N GLU A 68 -1.67 -2.24 9.00
CA GLU A 68 -2.55 -3.37 9.32
C GLU A 68 -2.55 -4.40 8.19
N LEU A 69 -2.54 -3.93 6.94
CA LEU A 69 -2.41 -4.79 5.78
C LEU A 69 -0.99 -5.36 5.67
N GLU A 70 0.05 -4.57 5.98
CA GLU A 70 1.43 -5.06 5.98
C GLU A 70 1.67 -6.20 6.99
N LYS A 71 1.06 -6.12 8.19
CA LYS A 71 1.11 -7.21 9.18
C LYS A 71 0.51 -8.51 8.67
N ALA A 72 -0.50 -8.45 7.80
CA ALA A 72 -1.11 -9.64 7.21
C ALA A 72 -0.13 -10.41 6.30
N PHE A 73 0.88 -9.72 5.77
CA PHE A 73 1.94 -10.31 4.95
C PHE A 73 3.23 -10.61 5.72
N THR A 74 3.39 -10.07 6.93
CA THR A 74 4.53 -10.36 7.79
C THR A 74 4.33 -11.74 8.42
N PRO A 75 5.15 -12.75 8.09
CA PRO A 75 5.08 -14.02 8.78
C PRO A 75 5.35 -13.76 10.26
N ALA A 76 4.48 -14.23 11.16
CA ALA A 76 4.76 -14.18 12.58
C ALA A 76 6.14 -14.84 12.78
N GLN A 77 7.15 -14.03 13.15
CA GLN A 77 8.45 -14.57 13.53
C GLN A 77 8.17 -15.53 14.68
N THR A 78 8.22 -16.83 14.38
CA THR A 78 8.20 -17.85 15.42
C THR A 78 9.52 -17.64 16.15
N VAL A 79 9.45 -16.99 17.32
CA VAL A 79 10.59 -16.76 18.18
C VAL A 79 11.08 -18.14 18.60
N TRP A 80 12.07 -18.68 17.90
CA TRP A 80 12.80 -19.84 18.37
C TRP A 80 13.53 -19.38 19.63
N LYS A 81 12.92 -19.59 20.80
CA LYS A 81 13.65 -19.59 22.06
C LYS A 81 14.60 -20.77 21.99
N ALA A 82 15.86 -20.49 21.68
CA ALA A 82 16.93 -21.43 22.00
C ALA A 82 17.03 -21.48 23.52
N GLU A 83 16.67 -22.62 24.10
CA GLU A 83 17.01 -22.99 25.48
C GLU A 83 18.51 -23.23 25.64
#